data_AF-A0A8J6BU77-F1
#
_entry.id   AF-A0A8J6BU77-F1
#
_cell.length_a   1.000
_cell.length_b   1.000
_cell.length_c   1.000
_cell.angle_alpha   90.00
_cell.angle_beta   90.00
_cell.angle_gamma   90.00
#
_symmetry.space_group_name_H-M   'P 1'
#
loop_
_entity.id
_entity.type
_entity.pdbx_description
1 polymer ?
#
loop_
_entity_poly.entity_id
_entity_poly.type
_entity_poly.pdbx_seq_one_letter_code
_entity_poly.pdbx_strand_id
1 'polypeptide(L)'
;MSWLRNAVHRAVEASGGHSSLLTRTVITSLDTVVHHAGQAVAGGARLINDRIGSRSYKSVKVTAKRLEDAALSIRGEERVQLLRRWLVALKETQRAVAAAKEPQHAADPDQALPVLDLYMDYESGAELMNFIHVFLYSQALECVVLSTILEVPTQEEVSLLSEIFGMCLSGGKDVHNAIISSIQELAKLFSSYHDEVLAKREELLQFAQCAISGLKINADIARLDDAIMQLQQQIDGMDSLRATSTSRRSKASQTVAEGFKTAINEVRLCSRLEELVLMKKSIHHGDSFEAHFDKVGKLKVLSESLANSSAKAERRIMENRLQKEESLIFRVTKTNEVSGTEKELVAEITGLEEKKDQLESELKKVNTKLKAAVMKLKKTREERDQFDEASNQIVLHLKAKEDELSRSIASCKVESSTVSAWISFLEDTWKLQCLYDELKEKQTNDELDRCGICFAKLIKHHMSARVEELSACIDRIKTFVDNLKIFCDRSVSAEDRDDGSTKQSNPHKYLEEEYLEAEKKVVAAFSLIDNIRTIYCSNQERKTR
;
A
#
# COMPACT_ATOMS: atom_id res chain seq x y z
N MET A 1 32.72 12.72 -19.77
CA MET A 1 31.47 12.22 -19.16
C MET A 1 30.21 13.10 -19.40
N SER A 2 30.28 14.26 -20.07
CA SER A 2 29.13 15.19 -20.23
C SER A 2 28.01 14.74 -21.20
N TRP A 3 28.32 13.92 -22.21
CA TRP A 3 27.36 13.65 -23.29
C TRP A 3 26.25 12.63 -22.94
N LEU A 4 26.56 11.61 -22.12
CA LEU A 4 25.60 10.58 -21.69
C LEU A 4 24.54 11.17 -20.74
N ARG A 5 24.98 12.07 -19.84
CA ARG A 5 24.09 12.81 -18.93
C ARG A 5 23.10 13.70 -19.70
N ASN A 6 23.54 14.39 -20.75
CA ASN A 6 22.68 15.30 -21.54
C ASN A 6 21.71 14.58 -22.48
N ALA A 7 22.10 13.45 -23.07
CA ALA A 7 21.25 12.73 -24.01
C ALA A 7 20.07 12.01 -23.34
N VAL A 8 20.29 11.47 -22.13
CA VAL A 8 19.24 10.78 -21.35
C VAL A 8 18.33 11.78 -20.63
N HIS A 9 18.87 12.89 -20.12
CA HIS A 9 18.06 13.93 -19.45
C HIS A 9 17.00 14.54 -20.38
N ARG A 10 17.37 14.81 -21.65
CA ARG A 10 16.44 15.37 -22.64
C ARG A 10 15.34 14.41 -23.11
N ALA A 11 15.52 13.10 -22.94
CA ALA A 11 14.51 12.10 -23.28
C ALA A 11 13.50 11.86 -22.15
N VAL A 12 13.92 12.04 -20.89
CA VAL A 12 13.10 11.83 -19.69
C VAL A 12 12.23 13.04 -19.35
N GLU A 13 12.66 14.26 -19.67
CA GLU A 13 11.86 15.49 -19.47
C GLU A 13 10.64 15.59 -20.41
N ALA A 14 10.60 14.81 -21.48
CA ALA A 14 9.52 14.84 -22.46
C ALA A 14 8.29 14.00 -22.06
N SER A 15 8.33 13.25 -20.93
CA SER A 15 7.28 12.26 -20.59
C SER A 15 6.62 12.44 -19.21
N GLY A 16 6.77 13.58 -18.53
CA GLY A 16 6.31 13.74 -17.14
C GLY A 16 5.02 14.55 -16.99
N GLY A 17 3.86 13.88 -17.03
CA GLY A 17 2.58 14.44 -16.62
C GLY A 17 2.09 13.82 -15.29
N HIS A 18 1.60 14.69 -14.41
CA HIS A 18 0.92 14.46 -13.12
C HIS A 18 1.78 14.45 -11.84
N SER A 19 1.53 15.49 -11.04
CA SER A 19 2.08 15.81 -9.73
C SER A 19 1.56 14.85 -8.65
N SER A 20 2.47 14.21 -7.93
CA SER A 20 2.21 13.57 -6.64
C SER A 20 3.06 14.26 -5.55
N LEU A 21 2.58 14.19 -4.30
CA LEU A 21 3.03 14.91 -3.09
C LEU A 21 4.55 14.95 -2.79
N LEU A 22 5.37 14.17 -3.50
CA LEU A 22 6.83 14.16 -3.42
C LEU A 22 7.48 15.46 -3.91
N THR A 23 6.92 16.13 -4.94
CA THR A 23 7.59 17.27 -5.61
C THR A 23 7.85 18.47 -4.68
N ARG A 24 7.24 18.51 -3.48
CA ARG A 24 7.37 19.65 -2.56
C ARG A 24 7.94 19.30 -1.19
N THR A 25 7.85 18.04 -0.74
CA THR A 25 8.10 17.69 0.68
C THR A 25 9.49 17.08 0.90
N VAL A 26 10.01 16.30 -0.04
CA VAL A 26 11.32 15.61 0.13
C VAL A 26 12.51 16.56 -0.01
N ILE A 27 12.35 17.69 -0.72
CA ILE A 27 13.43 18.68 -0.90
C ILE A 27 13.40 19.79 0.16
N THR A 28 12.24 20.15 0.71
CA THR A 28 12.14 21.28 1.67
C THR A 28 12.40 20.88 3.13
N SER A 29 12.25 19.61 3.48
CA SER A 29 12.46 19.12 4.85
C SER A 29 13.92 18.81 5.20
N LEU A 30 14.85 18.97 4.24
CA LEU A 30 16.29 18.82 4.45
C LEU A 30 16.99 20.08 4.96
N ASP A 31 16.33 21.25 5.00
CA ASP A 31 17.00 22.50 5.40
C ASP A 31 16.21 23.42 6.35
N THR A 32 14.96 23.09 6.69
CA THR A 32 14.24 23.84 7.73
C THR A 32 13.19 22.97 8.41
N VAL A 33 13.41 22.66 9.68
CA VAL A 33 12.47 22.78 10.82
C VAL A 33 13.12 22.05 11.99
N VAL A 34 14.01 22.76 12.68
CA VAL A 34 14.26 22.54 14.10
C VAL A 34 13.12 23.24 14.85
N HIS A 35 12.55 22.56 15.83
CA HIS A 35 11.43 22.98 16.68
C HIS A 35 10.02 22.76 16.11
N HIS A 36 9.51 21.52 16.20
CA HIS A 36 8.15 21.20 16.70
C HIS A 36 7.86 19.68 16.85
N ALA A 37 8.88 18.82 16.90
CA ALA A 37 8.71 17.40 17.22
C ALA A 37 8.64 17.19 18.74
N GLY A 38 7.44 17.24 19.32
CA GLY A 38 7.27 17.01 20.77
C GLY A 38 5.89 16.58 21.26
N GLN A 39 4.86 16.45 20.41
CA GLN A 39 3.49 16.19 20.89
C GLN A 39 2.73 15.10 20.14
N ALA A 40 3.41 14.20 19.43
CA ALA A 40 2.72 13.13 18.71
C ALA A 40 1.99 12.12 19.63
N VAL A 41 2.35 12.02 20.93
CA VAL A 41 1.74 11.10 21.91
C VAL A 41 1.75 11.67 23.34
N ALA A 42 1.63 12.99 23.49
CA ALA A 42 1.48 13.64 24.81
C ALA A 42 0.02 13.94 25.17
N GLY A 43 -0.93 13.20 24.58
CA GLY A 43 -2.34 13.24 24.96
C GLY A 43 -2.66 12.45 26.24
N GLY A 44 -1.70 11.67 26.76
CA GLY A 44 -1.90 10.84 27.95
C GLY A 44 -1.87 11.59 29.29
N ALA A 45 -1.51 12.87 29.33
CA ALA A 45 -1.27 13.59 30.60
C ALA A 45 -1.87 15.01 30.67
N ARG A 46 -2.96 15.29 29.96
CA ARG A 46 -3.82 16.47 30.23
C ARG A 46 -5.30 16.14 30.04
N LEU A 47 -5.87 15.37 30.97
CA LEU A 47 -7.33 15.18 31.08
C LEU A 47 -7.77 15.20 32.54
N ILE A 48 -7.51 16.32 33.22
CA ILE A 48 -8.28 16.73 34.40
C ILE A 48 -8.54 18.23 34.22
N ASN A 49 -9.46 18.60 33.30
CA ASN A 49 -10.25 19.82 33.46
C ASN A 49 -11.40 20.06 32.46
N ASP A 50 -11.68 19.17 31.50
CA ASP A 50 -12.92 19.29 30.70
C ASP A 50 -13.99 18.29 31.18
N ARG A 51 -14.41 18.46 32.44
CA ARG A 51 -15.75 18.03 32.85
C ARG A 51 -16.68 19.18 32.51
N ILE A 52 -17.58 18.94 31.54
CA ILE A 52 -18.75 19.76 31.14
C ILE A 52 -18.51 20.61 29.89
N GLY A 53 -18.92 20.08 28.73
CA GLY A 53 -19.17 20.86 27.50
C GLY A 53 -18.66 20.19 26.21
N SER A 54 -19.57 19.56 25.43
CA SER A 54 -19.39 19.11 24.03
C SER A 54 -18.19 18.17 23.74
N ARG A 55 -18.43 16.85 23.58
CA ARG A 55 -17.41 15.90 23.05
C ARG A 55 -17.02 16.31 21.61
N SER A 56 -15.91 17.03 21.46
CA SER A 56 -15.28 17.29 20.17
C SER A 56 -14.43 16.08 19.77
N TYR A 57 -14.79 15.41 18.68
CA TYR A 57 -14.02 14.28 18.14
C TYR A 57 -12.71 14.77 17.48
N LYS A 58 -11.67 13.94 17.47
CA LYS A 58 -10.41 14.29 16.79
C LYS A 58 -10.59 14.18 15.27
N SER A 59 -10.00 15.09 14.50
CA SER A 59 -10.03 15.01 13.03
C SER A 59 -9.17 13.86 12.50
N VAL A 60 -9.73 13.03 11.62
CA VAL A 60 -9.02 11.95 10.93
C VAL A 60 -7.85 12.51 10.11
N LYS A 61 -8.10 13.46 9.21
CA LYS A 61 -7.09 14.02 8.31
C LYS A 61 -5.93 14.69 9.04
N VAL A 62 -6.23 15.48 10.07
CA VAL A 62 -5.19 16.15 10.87
C VAL A 62 -4.33 15.13 11.61
N THR A 63 -4.95 14.07 12.14
CA THR A 63 -4.22 13.02 12.85
C THR A 63 -3.36 12.19 11.89
N ALA A 64 -3.92 11.77 10.75
CA ALA A 64 -3.19 11.06 9.70
C ALA A 64 -1.96 11.83 9.23
N LYS A 65 -2.13 13.12 8.92
CA LYS A 65 -1.02 13.98 8.49
C LYS A 65 0.10 14.07 9.53
N ARG A 66 -0.25 14.16 10.81
CA ARG A 66 0.73 14.17 11.92
C ARG A 66 1.50 12.85 12.02
N LEU A 67 0.85 11.72 11.76
CA LEU A 67 1.52 10.42 11.77
C LEU A 67 2.54 10.33 10.61
N GLU A 68 2.15 10.79 9.42
CA GLU A 68 3.01 10.85 8.24
C GLU A 68 4.23 11.74 8.46
N ASP A 69 4.03 12.96 8.97
CA ASP A 69 5.10 13.91 9.23
C ASP A 69 6.07 13.39 10.32
N ALA A 70 5.55 12.70 11.34
CA ALA A 70 6.36 12.06 12.38
C ALA A 70 7.21 10.89 11.81
N ALA A 71 6.63 10.04 10.96
CA ALA A 71 7.36 8.96 10.31
C ALA A 71 8.51 9.48 9.43
N LEU A 72 8.29 10.58 8.71
CA LEU A 72 9.28 11.13 7.79
C LEU A 72 10.42 11.86 8.51
N SER A 73 10.17 12.48 9.67
CA SER A 73 11.15 13.32 10.37
C SER A 73 11.99 12.57 11.41
N ILE A 74 11.43 11.55 12.07
CA ILE A 74 12.06 10.86 13.19
C ILE A 74 13.03 9.77 12.70
N ARG A 75 14.20 9.64 13.33
CA ARG A 75 15.29 8.71 12.97
C ARG A 75 15.91 8.04 14.21
N GLY A 76 16.66 6.96 14.00
CA GLY A 76 17.37 6.24 15.06
C GLY A 76 16.53 5.90 16.31
N GLU A 77 17.07 6.15 17.50
CA GLU A 77 16.43 5.81 18.79
C GLU A 77 15.05 6.49 19.00
N GLU A 78 14.85 7.68 18.46
CA GLU A 78 13.56 8.35 18.53
C GLU A 78 12.49 7.60 17.71
N ARG A 79 12.90 6.93 16.61
CA ARG A 79 12.02 6.11 15.79
C ARG A 79 11.60 4.85 16.55
N VAL A 80 12.50 4.22 17.30
CA VAL A 80 12.16 3.13 18.25
C VAL A 80 11.03 3.57 19.19
N GLN A 81 11.19 4.73 19.83
CA GLN A 81 10.17 5.26 20.74
C GLN A 81 8.85 5.58 20.04
N LEU A 82 8.89 6.09 18.79
CA LEU A 82 7.70 6.31 17.98
C LEU A 82 6.96 4.98 17.70
N LEU A 83 7.68 3.97 17.21
CA LEU A 83 7.13 2.66 16.89
C LEU A 83 6.54 1.98 18.13
N ARG A 84 7.23 2.03 19.27
CA ARG A 84 6.70 1.52 20.56
C ARG A 84 5.36 2.18 20.91
N ARG A 85 5.27 3.52 20.80
CA ARG A 85 4.04 4.26 21.12
C ARG A 85 2.90 3.93 20.17
N TRP A 86 3.17 3.81 18.87
CA TRP A 86 2.18 3.40 17.88
C TRP A 86 1.69 1.98 18.12
N LEU A 87 2.60 1.05 18.39
CA LEU A 87 2.27 -0.33 18.71
C LEU A 87 1.37 -0.44 19.96
N VAL A 88 1.65 0.34 21.01
CA VAL A 88 0.79 0.41 22.20
C VAL A 88 -0.60 0.91 21.83
N ALA A 89 -0.70 2.03 21.12
CA ALA A 89 -2.00 2.61 20.73
C ALA A 89 -2.82 1.68 19.84
N LEU A 90 -2.18 0.96 18.90
CA LEU A 90 -2.82 -0.03 18.05
C LEU A 90 -3.34 -1.22 18.88
N LYS A 91 -2.53 -1.77 19.80
CA LYS A 91 -2.93 -2.87 20.68
C LYS A 91 -4.03 -2.49 21.67
N GLU A 92 -4.00 -1.27 22.21
CA GLU A 92 -5.05 -0.76 23.09
C GLU A 92 -6.38 -0.61 22.34
N THR A 93 -6.32 -0.08 21.12
CA THR A 93 -7.49 0.04 20.25
C THR A 93 -8.07 -1.33 19.91
N GLN A 94 -7.23 -2.30 19.54
CA GLN A 94 -7.67 -3.66 19.24
C GLN A 94 -8.33 -4.34 20.45
N ARG A 95 -7.75 -4.17 21.65
CA ARG A 95 -8.33 -4.69 22.91
C ARG A 95 -9.67 -4.03 23.24
N ALA A 96 -9.78 -2.71 23.09
CA ALA A 96 -11.02 -1.98 23.34
C ALA A 96 -12.14 -2.40 22.38
N VAL A 97 -11.81 -2.61 21.10
CA VAL A 97 -12.77 -3.11 20.10
C VAL A 97 -13.20 -4.55 20.41
N ALA A 98 -12.28 -5.41 20.85
CA ALA A 98 -12.63 -6.77 21.26
C ALA A 98 -13.56 -6.79 22.50
N ALA A 99 -13.26 -5.97 23.52
CA ALA A 99 -14.08 -5.85 24.72
C ALA A 99 -15.49 -5.30 24.42
N ALA A 100 -15.63 -4.41 23.43
CA ALA A 100 -16.93 -3.91 22.98
C ALA A 100 -17.77 -4.97 22.24
N LYS A 101 -17.12 -6.02 21.70
CA LYS A 101 -17.77 -7.12 20.95
C LYS A 101 -18.22 -8.28 21.86
N GLU A 102 -17.80 -8.34 23.13
CA GLU A 102 -18.27 -9.37 24.07
C GLU A 102 -19.67 -9.04 24.64
N PRO A 103 -20.60 -10.01 24.67
CA PRO A 103 -21.91 -9.80 25.29
C PRO A 103 -21.72 -9.63 26.80
N GLN A 104 -22.06 -8.44 27.32
CA GLN A 104 -22.02 -8.13 28.75
C GLN A 104 -22.80 -9.18 29.56
N HIS A 105 -22.12 -10.23 29.99
CA HIS A 105 -22.57 -11.08 31.08
C HIS A 105 -22.19 -10.33 32.34
N ALA A 106 -23.21 -9.77 33.01
CA ALA A 106 -23.15 -9.09 34.31
C ALA A 106 -21.77 -9.13 34.99
N ALA A 107 -20.90 -8.20 34.63
CA ALA A 107 -19.59 -8.03 35.25
C ALA A 107 -19.61 -6.75 36.10
N ASP A 108 -18.93 -6.87 37.23
CA ASP A 108 -18.74 -5.92 38.33
C ASP A 108 -18.70 -4.44 37.91
N PRO A 109 -19.51 -3.54 38.52
CA PRO A 109 -19.57 -2.11 38.18
C PRO A 109 -18.24 -1.33 38.32
N ASP A 110 -17.19 -1.93 38.88
CA ASP A 110 -15.87 -1.32 39.07
C ASP A 110 -14.85 -1.57 37.93
N GLN A 111 -15.20 -2.33 36.88
CA GLN A 111 -14.35 -2.41 35.68
C GLN A 111 -14.62 -1.23 34.75
N ALA A 112 -13.77 -0.19 34.83
CA ALA A 112 -13.79 0.92 33.90
C ALA A 112 -13.56 0.42 32.46
N LEU A 113 -14.58 0.59 31.60
CA LEU A 113 -14.48 0.32 30.16
C LEU A 113 -13.27 1.06 29.56
N PRO A 114 -12.45 0.40 28.72
CA PRO A 114 -11.35 1.05 28.04
C PRO A 114 -11.84 2.27 27.26
N VAL A 115 -11.23 3.44 27.48
CA VAL A 115 -11.58 4.67 26.77
C VAL A 115 -11.08 4.55 25.33
N LEU A 116 -12.01 4.37 24.38
CA LEU A 116 -11.71 4.35 22.96
C LEU A 116 -11.70 5.79 22.42
N ASP A 117 -10.54 6.25 21.95
CA ASP A 117 -10.43 7.50 21.22
C ASP A 117 -11.10 7.37 19.84
N LEU A 118 -12.12 8.19 19.62
CA LEU A 118 -12.91 8.23 18.38
C LEU A 118 -12.57 9.47 17.54
N TYR A 119 -12.56 9.27 16.23
CA TYR A 119 -12.15 10.23 15.22
C TYR A 119 -13.28 10.45 14.22
N MET A 120 -13.41 11.67 13.71
CA MET A 120 -14.43 12.05 12.75
C MET A 120 -13.79 12.67 11.52
N ASP A 121 -14.29 12.29 10.35
CA ASP A 121 -14.04 13.02 9.12
C ASP A 121 -15.17 14.03 8.90
N TYR A 122 -14.86 15.31 9.17
CA TYR A 122 -15.82 16.40 9.12
C TYR A 122 -16.29 16.72 7.69
N GLU A 123 -15.60 16.24 6.66
CA GLU A 123 -15.97 16.50 5.26
C GLU A 123 -16.95 15.46 4.71
N SER A 124 -16.82 14.19 5.10
CA SER A 124 -17.69 13.11 4.64
C SER A 124 -18.91 12.87 5.56
N GLY A 125 -18.89 13.42 6.78
CA GLY A 125 -19.94 13.16 7.79
C GLY A 125 -20.03 11.67 8.20
N ALA A 126 -18.97 10.92 7.94
CA ALA A 126 -18.94 9.46 8.04
C ALA A 126 -18.89 8.93 9.49
N GLU A 127 -19.14 7.62 9.60
CA GLU A 127 -19.08 6.83 10.83
C GLU A 127 -17.75 7.01 11.58
N LEU A 128 -17.84 7.07 12.91
CA LEU A 128 -16.71 7.31 13.82
C LEU A 128 -15.60 6.26 13.61
N MET A 129 -14.37 6.74 13.47
CA MET A 129 -13.18 5.92 13.30
C MET A 129 -12.46 5.72 14.64
N ASN A 130 -11.84 4.56 14.81
CA ASN A 130 -10.89 4.34 15.90
C ASN A 130 -9.46 4.60 15.38
N PHE A 131 -8.45 4.49 16.26
CA PHE A 131 -7.07 4.77 15.87
C PHE A 131 -6.52 3.83 14.78
N ILE A 132 -6.92 2.55 14.74
CA ILE A 132 -6.47 1.61 13.69
C ILE A 132 -6.95 2.09 12.33
N HIS A 133 -8.21 2.51 12.20
CA HIS A 133 -8.75 3.06 10.96
C HIS A 133 -7.99 4.32 10.51
N VAL A 134 -7.67 5.23 11.44
CA VAL A 134 -6.88 6.44 11.13
C VAL A 134 -5.45 6.08 10.71
N PHE A 135 -4.84 5.09 11.36
CA PHE A 135 -3.50 4.64 11.04
C PHE A 135 -3.43 4.02 9.64
N LEU A 136 -4.38 3.13 9.31
CA LEU A 136 -4.48 2.53 7.97
C LEU A 136 -4.80 3.56 6.88
N TYR A 137 -5.61 4.57 7.21
CA TYR A 137 -5.93 5.68 6.30
C TYR A 137 -4.70 6.54 5.98
N SER A 138 -3.80 6.73 6.95
CA SER A 138 -2.57 7.51 6.77
C SER A 138 -1.51 6.79 5.93
N GLN A 139 -0.53 7.53 5.41
CA GLN A 139 0.70 6.96 4.81
C GLN A 139 1.82 6.69 5.83
N ALA A 140 1.50 6.65 7.12
CA ALA A 140 2.50 6.55 8.18
C ALA A 140 3.35 5.28 8.08
N LEU A 141 2.74 4.15 7.73
CA LEU A 141 3.44 2.88 7.57
C LEU A 141 4.44 2.95 6.41
N GLU A 142 4.02 3.49 5.28
CA GLU A 142 4.87 3.69 4.11
C GLU A 142 6.03 4.63 4.41
N CYS A 143 5.75 5.77 5.05
CA CYS A 143 6.77 6.74 5.45
C CYS A 143 7.80 6.12 6.39
N VAL A 144 7.39 5.25 7.32
CA VAL A 144 8.31 4.50 8.18
C VAL A 144 9.18 3.57 7.35
N VAL A 145 8.62 2.82 6.40
CA VAL A 145 9.43 1.96 5.51
C VAL A 145 10.45 2.77 4.73
N LEU A 146 10.08 3.93 4.18
CA LEU A 146 11.03 4.83 3.52
C LEU A 146 12.15 5.26 4.46
N SER A 147 11.80 5.63 5.70
CA SER A 147 12.80 6.00 6.72
C SER A 147 13.77 4.85 7.03
N THR A 148 13.27 3.61 7.02
CA THR A 148 14.04 2.38 7.25
C THR A 148 14.94 2.02 6.07
N ILE A 149 14.53 2.32 4.83
CA ILE A 149 15.39 2.15 3.65
C ILE A 149 16.50 3.22 3.65
N LEU A 150 16.17 4.44 4.10
CA LEU A 150 17.14 5.53 4.21
C LEU A 150 18.18 5.31 5.32
N GLU A 151 17.79 4.65 6.41
CA GLU A 151 18.65 4.35 7.56
C GLU A 151 18.40 2.91 8.03
N VAL A 152 19.43 2.07 7.90
CA VAL A 152 19.36 0.63 8.24
C VAL A 152 18.78 0.44 9.65
N PRO A 153 17.72 -0.37 9.81
CA PRO A 153 17.06 -0.52 11.09
C PRO A 153 17.88 -1.34 12.08
N THR A 154 17.77 -0.99 13.35
CA THR A 154 18.24 -1.79 14.47
C THR A 154 17.39 -3.05 14.66
N GLN A 155 17.91 -4.04 15.38
CA GLN A 155 17.17 -5.27 15.68
C GLN A 155 15.87 -5.00 16.45
N GLU A 156 15.85 -3.94 17.27
CA GLU A 156 14.65 -3.57 18.00
C GLU A 156 13.58 -2.99 17.07
N GLU A 157 13.96 -2.11 16.14
CA GLU A 157 13.04 -1.57 15.15
C GLU A 157 12.43 -2.69 14.29
N VAL A 158 13.24 -3.68 13.91
CA VAL A 158 12.79 -4.88 13.18
C VAL A 158 11.71 -5.63 13.96
N SER A 159 11.90 -5.82 15.27
CA SER A 159 10.91 -6.49 16.13
C SER A 159 9.60 -5.68 16.21
N LEU A 160 9.70 -4.37 16.43
CA LEU A 160 8.53 -3.50 16.54
C LEU A 160 7.77 -3.40 15.21
N LEU A 161 8.49 -3.30 14.09
CA LEU A 161 7.92 -3.29 12.74
C LEU A 161 7.21 -4.60 12.42
N SER A 162 7.77 -5.75 12.80
CA SER A 162 7.11 -7.05 12.62
C SER A 162 5.75 -7.10 13.29
N GLU A 163 5.63 -6.57 14.51
CA GLU A 163 4.34 -6.51 15.21
C GLU A 163 3.37 -5.50 14.58
N ILE A 164 3.84 -4.33 14.16
CA ILE A 164 3.02 -3.33 13.47
C ILE A 164 2.52 -3.88 12.12
N PHE A 165 3.40 -4.55 11.36
CA PHE A 165 3.03 -5.19 10.09
C PHE A 165 1.97 -6.26 10.31
N GLY A 166 2.06 -7.03 11.40
CA GLY A 166 1.05 -7.99 11.82
C GLY A 166 -0.37 -7.43 12.00
N MET A 167 -0.50 -6.13 12.26
CA MET A 167 -1.80 -5.45 12.42
C MET A 167 -2.22 -4.64 11.18
N CYS A 168 -1.30 -4.37 10.26
CA CYS A 168 -1.51 -3.39 9.20
C CYS A 168 -1.29 -3.91 7.78
N LEU A 169 -0.61 -5.05 7.61
CA LEU A 169 -0.39 -5.67 6.30
C LEU A 169 -1.18 -6.97 6.19
N SER A 170 -1.69 -7.24 4.99
CA SER A 170 -2.27 -8.55 4.67
C SER A 170 -1.24 -9.66 4.83
N GLY A 171 -1.67 -10.83 5.28
CA GLY A 171 -0.84 -12.03 5.39
C GLY A 171 -0.47 -12.47 6.79
N GLY A 172 0.32 -13.54 6.83
CA GLY A 172 0.80 -14.13 8.08
C GLY A 172 2.17 -13.62 8.50
N LYS A 173 2.57 -13.95 9.72
CA LYS A 173 3.86 -13.54 10.32
C LYS A 173 5.06 -13.85 9.42
N ASP A 174 5.06 -14.99 8.73
CA ASP A 174 6.16 -15.37 7.83
C ASP A 174 6.27 -14.44 6.63
N VAL A 175 5.13 -14.01 6.07
CA VAL A 175 5.07 -13.03 4.98
C VAL A 175 5.59 -11.67 5.47
N HIS A 176 5.15 -11.23 6.66
CA HIS A 176 5.62 -9.96 7.24
C HIS A 176 7.13 -9.98 7.50
N ASN A 177 7.67 -11.08 8.01
CA ASN A 177 9.11 -11.24 8.22
C ASN A 177 9.89 -11.25 6.90
N ALA A 178 9.36 -11.86 5.84
CA ALA A 178 9.96 -11.84 4.52
C ALA A 178 10.01 -10.40 3.97
N ILE A 179 8.91 -9.64 4.07
CA ILE A 179 8.85 -8.23 3.66
C ILE A 179 9.88 -7.39 4.41
N ILE A 180 9.99 -7.56 5.73
CA ILE A 180 10.99 -6.84 6.55
C ILE A 180 12.41 -7.21 6.14
N SER A 181 12.68 -8.49 5.90
CA SER A 181 13.99 -8.95 5.44
C SER A 181 14.36 -8.31 4.10
N SER A 182 13.42 -8.24 3.15
CA SER A 182 13.63 -7.54 1.89
C SER A 182 13.88 -6.05 2.10
N ILE A 183 13.11 -5.37 2.97
CA ILE A 183 13.34 -3.95 3.30
C ILE A 183 14.75 -3.74 3.90
N GLN A 184 15.24 -4.64 4.76
CA GLN A 184 16.60 -4.56 5.30
C GLN A 184 17.67 -4.72 4.21
N GLU A 185 17.44 -5.62 3.25
CA GLU A 185 18.32 -5.78 2.09
C GLU A 185 18.32 -4.51 1.23
N LEU A 186 17.14 -3.94 0.95
CA LEU A 186 17.02 -2.67 0.25
C LEU A 186 17.80 -1.58 0.99
N ALA A 187 17.60 -1.43 2.30
CA ALA A 187 18.30 -0.44 3.13
C ALA A 187 19.82 -0.58 3.05
N LYS A 188 20.32 -1.82 3.14
CA LYS A 188 21.75 -2.12 3.06
C LYS A 188 22.32 -1.70 1.70
N LEU A 189 21.67 -2.06 0.60
CA LEU A 189 22.11 -1.69 -0.75
C LEU A 189 22.03 -0.16 -0.94
N PHE A 190 20.92 0.44 -0.52
CA PHE A 190 20.66 1.87 -0.65
C PHE A 190 21.65 2.72 0.13
N SER A 191 22.15 2.22 1.27
CA SER A 191 23.17 2.90 2.07
C SER A 191 24.50 3.04 1.35
N SER A 192 24.79 2.18 0.36
CA SER A 192 26.01 2.26 -0.45
C SER A 192 25.81 3.05 -1.75
N TYR A 193 24.56 3.27 -2.16
CA TYR A 193 24.19 3.84 -3.45
C TYR A 193 24.14 5.37 -3.45
N HIS A 194 25.28 6.05 -3.60
CA HIS A 194 25.33 7.52 -3.56
C HIS A 194 25.38 8.17 -4.95
N ASP A 195 26.03 7.51 -5.90
CA ASP A 195 26.25 8.03 -7.25
C ASP A 195 25.10 7.63 -8.17
N GLU A 196 24.14 8.52 -8.39
CA GLU A 196 23.04 8.28 -9.33
C GLU A 196 23.53 8.32 -10.79
N VAL A 197 23.65 7.16 -11.44
CA VAL A 197 24.02 7.07 -12.86
C VAL A 197 22.78 7.14 -13.75
N LEU A 198 21.82 6.21 -13.59
CA LEU A 198 20.58 6.19 -14.38
C LEU A 198 19.30 6.21 -13.52
N ALA A 199 19.26 5.47 -12.41
CA ALA A 199 18.10 5.35 -11.53
C ALA A 199 18.12 6.42 -10.43
N LYS A 200 17.04 7.18 -10.25
CA LYS A 200 16.96 8.17 -9.17
C LYS A 200 16.60 7.50 -7.85
N ARG A 201 17.31 7.85 -6.76
CA ARG A 201 17.03 7.36 -5.40
C ARG A 201 15.60 7.66 -4.97
N GLU A 202 15.10 8.86 -5.28
CA GLU A 202 13.72 9.27 -4.98
C GLU A 202 12.69 8.38 -5.67
N GLU A 203 12.91 8.06 -6.95
CA GLU A 203 12.00 7.20 -7.72
C GLU A 203 11.98 5.76 -7.17
N LEU A 204 13.16 5.23 -6.80
CA LEU A 204 13.26 3.93 -6.14
C LEU A 204 12.49 3.91 -4.80
N LEU A 205 12.59 4.97 -4.00
CA LEU A 205 11.81 5.10 -2.77
C LEU A 205 10.30 5.15 -3.06
N GLN A 206 9.88 5.90 -4.07
CA GLN A 206 8.47 5.94 -4.47
C GLN A 206 7.94 4.56 -4.88
N PHE A 207 8.74 3.77 -5.61
CA PHE A 207 8.35 2.40 -5.97
C PHE A 207 8.20 1.51 -4.74
N ALA A 208 9.11 1.62 -3.77
CA ALA A 208 9.00 0.88 -2.51
C ALA A 208 7.76 1.30 -1.70
N GLN A 209 7.45 2.60 -1.66
CA GLN A 209 6.23 3.12 -1.04
C GLN A 209 4.98 2.52 -1.70
N CYS A 210 4.87 2.56 -3.04
CA CYS A 210 3.72 1.99 -3.75
C CYS A 210 3.52 0.51 -3.44
N ALA A 211 4.61 -0.27 -3.41
CA ALA A 211 4.56 -1.69 -3.10
C ALA A 211 4.05 -1.97 -1.68
N ILE A 212 4.51 -1.21 -0.68
CA ILE A 212 4.01 -1.34 0.70
C ILE A 212 2.56 -0.89 0.81
N SER A 213 2.19 0.22 0.16
CA SER A 213 0.79 0.62 0.08
C SER A 213 -0.06 -0.51 -0.47
N GLY A 214 0.35 -1.19 -1.54
CA GLY A 214 -0.38 -2.31 -2.13
C GLY A 214 -0.56 -3.54 -1.23
N LEU A 215 0.24 -3.68 -0.16
CA LEU A 215 0.10 -4.74 0.84
C LEU A 215 -0.61 -4.31 2.11
N LYS A 216 -0.75 -3.00 2.34
CA LYS A 216 -1.43 -2.44 3.51
C LYS A 216 -2.91 -2.82 3.48
N ILE A 217 -3.48 -3.11 4.64
CA ILE A 217 -4.92 -3.30 4.78
C ILE A 217 -5.60 -1.98 4.43
N ASN A 218 -6.51 -2.01 3.45
CA ASN A 218 -7.25 -0.83 3.06
C ASN A 218 -8.22 -0.41 4.19
N ALA A 219 -8.16 0.85 4.61
CA ALA A 219 -8.95 1.37 5.73
C ALA A 219 -10.46 1.30 5.50
N ASP A 220 -10.91 1.52 4.26
CA ASP A 220 -12.33 1.46 3.90
C ASP A 220 -12.82 0.02 3.87
N ILE A 221 -12.01 -0.91 3.36
CA ILE A 221 -12.31 -2.36 3.43
C ILE A 221 -12.43 -2.80 4.88
N ALA A 222 -11.48 -2.44 5.75
CA ALA A 222 -11.52 -2.80 7.17
C ALA A 222 -12.79 -2.26 7.87
N ARG A 223 -13.20 -1.03 7.54
CA ARG A 223 -14.45 -0.44 8.03
C ARG A 223 -15.68 -1.19 7.51
N LEU A 224 -15.71 -1.54 6.23
CA LEU A 224 -16.79 -2.31 5.64
C LEU A 224 -16.89 -3.69 6.29
N ASP A 225 -15.76 -4.36 6.57
CA ASP A 225 -15.74 -5.64 7.26
C ASP A 225 -16.34 -5.56 8.67
N ASP A 226 -16.01 -4.52 9.45
CA ASP A 226 -16.62 -4.27 10.76
C ASP A 226 -18.14 -4.05 10.63
N ALA A 227 -18.59 -3.25 9.66
CA ALA A 227 -20.02 -2.97 9.43
C ALA A 227 -20.80 -4.19 8.93
N ILE A 228 -20.22 -4.98 8.01
CA ILE A 228 -20.76 -6.24 7.49
C ILE A 228 -20.92 -7.23 8.65
N MET A 229 -19.90 -7.37 9.49
CA MET A 229 -19.94 -8.28 10.64
C MET A 229 -21.01 -7.86 11.66
N GLN A 230 -21.13 -6.57 11.98
CA GLN A 230 -22.18 -6.08 12.89
C GLN A 230 -23.59 -6.34 12.36
N LEU A 231 -23.83 -6.05 11.07
CA LEU A 231 -25.12 -6.32 10.44
C LEU A 231 -25.43 -7.81 10.37
N GLN A 232 -24.42 -8.65 10.08
CA GLN A 232 -24.59 -10.10 10.08
C GLN A 232 -24.99 -10.61 11.47
N GLN A 233 -24.36 -10.12 12.55
CA GLN A 233 -24.74 -10.46 13.92
C GLN A 233 -26.18 -10.03 14.26
N GLN A 234 -26.61 -8.85 13.80
CA GLN A 234 -27.99 -8.41 13.98
C GLN A 234 -28.98 -9.33 13.27
N ILE A 235 -28.69 -9.73 12.02
CA ILE A 235 -29.53 -10.65 11.24
C ILE A 235 -29.59 -12.04 11.91
N ASP A 236 -28.44 -12.60 12.30
CA ASP A 236 -28.36 -13.91 12.95
C ASP A 236 -29.09 -13.91 14.31
N GLY A 237 -29.00 -12.80 15.06
CA GLY A 237 -29.75 -12.59 16.30
C GLY A 237 -31.27 -12.62 16.09
N MET A 238 -31.77 -12.00 15.02
CA MET A 238 -33.21 -12.04 14.67
C MET A 238 -33.67 -13.45 14.27
N ASP A 239 -32.87 -14.17 13.49
CA ASP A 239 -33.16 -15.56 13.11
C ASP A 239 -33.22 -16.48 14.34
N SER A 240 -32.34 -16.27 15.32
CA SER A 240 -32.36 -17.03 16.59
C SER A 240 -33.63 -16.78 17.41
N LEU A 241 -34.04 -15.52 17.55
CA LEU A 241 -35.28 -15.12 18.24
C LEU A 241 -36.51 -15.73 17.57
N ARG A 242 -36.53 -15.76 16.23
CA ARG A 242 -37.57 -16.40 15.42
C ARG A 242 -37.64 -17.90 15.62
N ALA A 243 -36.50 -18.59 15.71
CA ALA A 243 -36.45 -20.03 15.95
C ALA A 243 -37.01 -20.41 17.35
N THR A 244 -36.82 -19.55 18.36
CA THR A 244 -37.42 -19.73 19.70
C THR A 244 -38.90 -19.36 19.79
N SER A 245 -39.38 -18.40 19.00
CA SER A 245 -40.79 -17.97 19.04
C SER A 245 -41.73 -18.97 18.35
N THR A 246 -41.26 -19.73 17.35
CA THR A 246 -42.01 -20.87 16.79
C THR A 246 -42.21 -22.03 17.79
N SER A 247 -41.39 -22.13 18.84
CA SER A 247 -41.52 -23.16 19.89
C SER A 247 -42.51 -22.78 21.00
N ARG A 248 -42.59 -21.49 21.39
CA ARG A 248 -43.61 -20.98 22.33
C ARG A 248 -44.76 -20.33 21.59
N ARG A 249 -45.73 -21.14 21.18
CA ARG A 249 -47.00 -20.67 20.61
C ARG A 249 -47.91 -20.10 21.71
N SER A 250 -47.48 -19.05 22.41
CA SER A 250 -48.41 -18.23 23.19
C SER A 250 -49.03 -17.19 22.26
N LYS A 251 -50.35 -17.28 22.08
CA LYS A 251 -51.20 -16.31 21.37
C LYS A 251 -51.19 -14.94 22.07
N ALA A 252 -50.05 -14.25 22.10
CA ALA A 252 -49.93 -12.90 22.63
C ALA A 252 -49.77 -11.92 21.46
N SER A 253 -50.89 -11.29 21.11
CA SER A 253 -51.04 -9.96 20.48
C SER A 253 -49.79 -9.34 19.84
N GLN A 254 -49.36 -9.82 18.68
CA GLN A 254 -48.59 -8.96 17.76
C GLN A 254 -49.59 -8.37 16.78
N THR A 255 -49.66 -7.03 16.71
CA THR A 255 -50.57 -6.36 15.77
C THR A 255 -50.08 -6.59 14.34
N VAL A 256 -51.01 -6.63 13.37
CA VAL A 256 -50.67 -6.81 11.94
C VAL A 256 -49.64 -5.76 11.47
N ALA A 257 -49.73 -4.54 12.01
CA ALA A 257 -48.82 -3.43 11.74
C ALA A 257 -47.40 -3.64 12.31
N GLU A 258 -47.25 -4.21 13.51
CA GLU A 258 -45.94 -4.52 14.10
C GLU A 258 -45.22 -5.65 13.37
N GLY A 259 -45.96 -6.70 12.98
CA GLY A 259 -45.41 -7.78 12.15
C GLY A 259 -44.96 -7.28 10.77
N PHE A 260 -45.72 -6.35 10.18
CA PHE A 260 -45.37 -5.69 8.91
C PHE A 260 -44.08 -4.88 9.01
N LYS A 261 -43.96 -4.03 10.03
CA LYS A 261 -42.76 -3.22 10.27
C LYS A 261 -41.53 -4.08 10.51
N THR A 262 -41.69 -5.19 11.24
CA THR A 262 -40.61 -6.14 11.52
C THR A 262 -40.11 -6.80 10.23
N ALA A 263 -41.03 -7.32 9.40
CA ALA A 263 -40.68 -7.97 8.13
C ALA A 263 -39.93 -7.04 7.17
N ILE A 264 -40.39 -5.80 7.02
CA ILE A 264 -39.72 -4.80 6.17
C ILE A 264 -38.33 -4.46 6.71
N ASN A 265 -38.17 -4.30 8.03
CA ASN A 265 -36.88 -3.99 8.63
C ASN A 265 -35.87 -5.12 8.41
N GLU A 266 -36.28 -6.37 8.55
CA GLU A 266 -35.41 -7.53 8.30
C GLU A 266 -34.93 -7.57 6.83
N VAL A 267 -35.84 -7.37 5.87
CA VAL A 267 -35.50 -7.35 4.43
C VAL A 267 -34.57 -6.18 4.11
N ARG A 268 -34.76 -5.02 4.75
CA ARG A 268 -33.87 -3.86 4.59
C ARG A 268 -32.47 -4.11 5.16
N LEU A 269 -32.35 -4.81 6.30
CA LEU A 269 -31.04 -5.15 6.88
C LEU A 269 -30.25 -6.06 5.93
N CYS A 270 -30.89 -7.08 5.36
CA CYS A 270 -30.26 -7.93 4.35
C CYS A 270 -29.88 -7.12 3.09
N SER A 271 -30.75 -6.20 2.64
CA SER A 271 -30.47 -5.31 1.49
C SER A 271 -29.23 -4.46 1.73
N ARG A 272 -29.11 -3.91 2.95
CA ARG A 272 -27.96 -3.12 3.35
C ARG A 272 -26.68 -3.95 3.44
N LEU A 273 -26.76 -5.17 3.96
CA LEU A 273 -25.62 -6.09 4.01
C LEU A 273 -25.07 -6.35 2.60
N GLU A 274 -25.94 -6.69 1.65
CA GLU A 274 -25.56 -6.90 0.25
C GLU A 274 -24.92 -5.64 -0.37
N GLU A 275 -25.47 -4.45 -0.09
CA GLU A 275 -24.90 -3.18 -0.54
C GLU A 275 -23.47 -2.95 -0.03
N LEU A 276 -23.20 -3.22 1.25
CA LEU A 276 -21.86 -3.05 1.82
C LEU A 276 -20.86 -4.06 1.24
N VAL A 277 -21.27 -5.31 1.02
CA VAL A 277 -20.42 -6.33 0.40
C VAL A 277 -20.11 -5.96 -1.07
N LEU A 278 -21.08 -5.40 -1.81
CA LEU A 278 -20.85 -4.87 -3.16
C LEU A 278 -19.89 -3.66 -3.16
N MET A 279 -20.02 -2.75 -2.18
CA MET A 279 -19.06 -1.65 -2.00
C MET A 279 -17.65 -2.17 -1.69
N LYS A 280 -17.52 -3.20 -0.84
CA LYS A 280 -16.23 -3.84 -0.56
C LYS A 280 -15.62 -4.45 -1.84
N LYS A 281 -16.45 -5.04 -2.70
CA LYS A 281 -16.03 -5.65 -3.96
C LYS A 281 -15.44 -4.61 -4.93
N SER A 282 -16.03 -3.42 -5.03
CA SER A 282 -15.61 -2.39 -6.00
C SER A 282 -14.33 -1.65 -5.63
N ILE A 283 -13.85 -1.76 -4.39
CA ILE A 283 -12.61 -1.12 -3.96
C ILE A 283 -11.40 -1.90 -4.49
N HIS A 284 -10.69 -1.32 -5.45
CA HIS A 284 -9.35 -1.75 -5.84
C HIS A 284 -8.31 -0.90 -5.11
N HIS A 285 -7.24 -1.54 -4.67
CA HIS A 285 -6.23 -0.94 -3.81
C HIS A 285 -4.84 -1.37 -4.28
N GLY A 286 -3.86 -0.47 -4.15
CA GLY A 286 -2.49 -0.71 -4.61
C GLY A 286 -2.28 -0.35 -6.07
N ASP A 287 -1.18 -0.84 -6.65
CA ASP A 287 -0.87 -0.58 -8.06
C ASP A 287 -1.85 -1.30 -8.98
N SER A 288 -2.13 -0.69 -10.13
CA SER A 288 -2.76 -1.41 -11.25
C SER A 288 -1.73 -2.33 -11.92
N PHE A 289 -2.21 -3.35 -12.63
CA PHE A 289 -1.36 -4.25 -13.42
C PHE A 289 -0.43 -3.48 -14.38
N GLU A 290 -0.96 -2.48 -15.07
CA GLU A 290 -0.22 -1.62 -16.00
C GLU A 290 0.85 -0.81 -15.27
N ALA A 291 0.51 -0.15 -14.16
CA ALA A 291 1.44 0.65 -13.39
C ALA A 291 2.58 -0.19 -12.81
N HIS A 292 2.30 -1.41 -12.33
CA HIS A 292 3.33 -2.33 -11.86
C HIS A 292 4.28 -2.74 -13.00
N PHE A 293 3.72 -3.15 -14.15
CA PHE A 293 4.51 -3.62 -15.28
C PHE A 293 5.40 -2.51 -15.86
N ASP A 294 4.89 -1.27 -15.93
CA ASP A 294 5.66 -0.11 -16.37
C ASP A 294 6.85 0.17 -15.44
N LYS A 295 6.64 0.13 -14.10
CA LYS A 295 7.71 0.32 -13.12
C LYS A 295 8.78 -0.76 -13.23
N VAL A 296 8.38 -2.04 -13.24
CA VAL A 296 9.31 -3.17 -13.33
C VAL A 296 10.01 -3.19 -14.69
N GLY A 297 9.29 -2.92 -15.79
CA GLY A 297 9.84 -2.81 -17.13
C GLY A 297 10.91 -1.73 -17.23
N LYS A 298 10.64 -0.55 -16.66
CA LYS A 298 11.63 0.53 -16.57
C LYS A 298 12.89 0.09 -15.83
N LEU A 299 12.76 -0.53 -14.66
CA LEU A 299 13.92 -1.01 -13.90
C LEU A 299 14.71 -2.10 -14.65
N LYS A 300 14.03 -3.00 -15.37
CA LYS A 300 14.70 -4.02 -16.20
C LYS A 300 15.54 -3.39 -17.31
N VAL A 301 15.01 -2.38 -17.99
CA VAL A 301 15.75 -1.60 -19.01
C VAL A 301 16.95 -0.88 -18.39
N LEU A 302 16.79 -0.29 -17.19
CA LEU A 302 17.90 0.35 -16.47
C LEU A 302 18.99 -0.66 -16.10
N SER A 303 18.60 -1.83 -15.59
CA SER A 303 19.53 -2.91 -15.25
C SER A 303 20.35 -3.36 -16.45
N GLU A 304 19.71 -3.59 -17.60
CA GLU A 304 20.39 -3.95 -18.84
C GLU A 304 21.33 -2.83 -19.33
N SER A 305 20.88 -1.57 -19.22
CA SER A 305 21.68 -0.40 -19.59
C SER A 305 22.94 -0.26 -18.73
N LEU A 306 22.84 -0.53 -17.43
CA LEU A 306 23.97 -0.54 -16.50
C LEU A 306 24.96 -1.66 -16.82
N ALA A 307 24.46 -2.88 -17.09
CA ALA A 307 25.30 -4.00 -17.49
C ALA A 307 26.08 -3.68 -18.77
N ASN A 308 25.40 -3.12 -19.77
CA ASN A 308 26.01 -2.69 -21.03
C ASN A 308 27.04 -1.57 -20.83
N SER A 309 26.76 -0.61 -19.95
CA SER A 309 27.68 0.47 -19.59
C SER A 309 28.94 -0.07 -18.90
N SER A 310 28.78 -0.97 -17.92
CA SER A 310 29.88 -1.64 -17.22
C SER A 310 30.76 -2.44 -18.20
N ALA A 311 30.16 -3.27 -19.06
CA ALA A 311 30.88 -4.05 -20.05
C ALA A 311 31.64 -3.17 -21.06
N LYS A 312 31.10 -1.98 -21.38
CA LYS A 312 31.79 -1.00 -22.24
C LYS A 312 32.98 -0.36 -21.53
N ALA A 313 32.84 -0.02 -20.24
CA ALA A 313 33.94 0.52 -19.45
C ALA A 313 35.04 -0.52 -19.22
N GLU A 314 34.69 -1.78 -18.95
CA GLU A 314 35.63 -2.90 -18.80
C GLU A 314 36.46 -3.11 -20.07
N ARG A 315 35.83 -3.08 -21.26
CA ARG A 315 36.55 -3.13 -22.54
C ARG A 315 37.55 -1.99 -22.70
N ARG A 316 37.18 -0.77 -22.33
CA ARG A 316 38.08 0.40 -22.39
C ARG A 316 39.26 0.28 -21.42
N ILE A 317 39.07 -0.32 -20.25
CA ILE A 317 40.17 -0.61 -19.32
C ILE A 317 41.15 -1.59 -19.96
N MET A 318 40.66 -2.68 -20.56
CA MET A 318 41.53 -3.65 -21.24
C MET A 318 42.34 -3.00 -22.36
N GLU A 319 41.71 -2.15 -23.17
CA GLU A 319 42.39 -1.45 -24.25
C GLU A 319 43.42 -0.43 -23.74
N ASN A 320 43.11 0.33 -22.69
CA ASN A 320 44.07 1.24 -22.06
C ASN A 320 45.27 0.48 -21.46
N ARG A 321 45.04 -0.70 -20.88
CA ARG A 321 46.12 -1.56 -20.34
C ARG A 321 47.05 -2.03 -21.44
N LEU A 322 46.50 -2.45 -22.58
CA LEU A 322 47.27 -2.83 -23.76
C LEU A 322 48.14 -1.66 -24.26
N GLN A 323 47.54 -0.48 -24.47
CA GLN A 323 48.28 0.71 -24.91
C GLN A 323 49.41 1.12 -23.94
N LYS A 324 49.17 0.96 -22.64
CA LYS A 324 50.18 1.24 -21.61
C LYS A 324 51.32 0.23 -21.67
N GLU A 325 51.02 -1.04 -21.86
CA GLU A 325 52.03 -2.10 -22.03
C GLU A 325 52.89 -1.85 -23.27
N GLU A 326 52.27 -1.54 -24.41
CA GLU A 326 52.97 -1.18 -25.66
C GLU A 326 53.88 0.05 -25.46
N SER A 327 53.40 1.08 -24.76
CA SER A 327 54.19 2.28 -24.45
C SER A 327 55.40 1.97 -23.56
N LEU A 328 55.23 1.10 -22.56
CA LEU A 328 56.32 0.66 -21.68
C LEU A 328 57.37 -0.17 -22.42
N ILE A 329 56.94 -1.08 -23.30
CA ILE A 329 57.82 -1.88 -24.15
C ILE A 329 58.62 -0.95 -25.07
N PHE A 330 57.95 0.01 -25.72
CA PHE A 330 58.61 0.98 -26.59
C PHE A 330 59.65 1.81 -25.83
N ARG A 331 59.34 2.27 -24.62
CA ARG A 331 60.27 3.00 -23.76
C ARG A 331 61.53 2.17 -23.49
N VAL A 332 61.39 0.94 -23.01
CA VAL A 332 62.54 0.07 -22.70
C VAL A 332 63.41 -0.16 -23.93
N THR A 333 62.80 -0.46 -25.08
CA THR A 333 63.52 -0.64 -26.34
C THR A 333 64.28 0.63 -26.73
N LYS A 334 63.63 1.79 -26.68
CA LYS A 334 64.26 3.07 -27.05
C LYS A 334 65.39 3.47 -26.10
N THR A 335 65.22 3.27 -24.79
CA THR A 335 66.26 3.52 -23.79
C THR A 335 67.47 2.62 -24.02
N ASN A 336 67.27 1.35 -24.35
CA ASN A 336 68.36 0.41 -24.64
C ASN A 336 69.12 0.79 -25.92
N GLU A 337 68.42 1.17 -26.99
CA GLU A 337 69.05 1.68 -28.23
C GLU A 337 69.92 2.91 -27.95
N VAL A 338 69.37 3.92 -27.28
CA VAL A 338 70.09 5.17 -26.98
C VAL A 338 71.27 4.90 -26.03
N SER A 339 71.09 4.06 -25.00
CA SER A 339 72.17 3.66 -24.09
C SER A 339 73.30 2.90 -24.81
N GLY A 340 72.97 2.05 -25.80
CA GLY A 340 73.94 1.40 -26.66
C GLY A 340 74.80 2.41 -27.40
N THR A 341 74.16 3.37 -28.10
CA THR A 341 74.88 4.44 -28.81
C THR A 341 75.70 5.32 -27.88
N GLU A 342 75.21 5.59 -26.66
CA GLU A 342 75.97 6.36 -25.66
C GLU A 342 77.25 5.62 -25.24
N LYS A 343 77.16 4.31 -24.97
CA LYS A 343 78.31 3.49 -24.59
C LYS A 343 79.34 3.37 -25.70
N GLU A 344 78.91 3.19 -26.95
CA GLU A 344 79.79 3.18 -28.12
C GLU A 344 80.57 4.49 -28.25
N LEU A 345 79.89 5.63 -28.13
CA LEU A 345 80.53 6.95 -28.17
C LEU A 345 81.50 7.14 -27.00
N VAL A 346 81.16 6.68 -25.80
CA VAL A 346 82.07 6.74 -24.64
C VAL A 346 83.32 5.89 -24.87
N ALA A 347 83.18 4.66 -25.35
CA ALA A 347 84.31 3.78 -25.64
C ALA A 347 85.19 4.32 -26.77
N GLU A 348 84.58 4.90 -27.81
CA GLU A 348 85.31 5.59 -28.89
C GLU A 348 86.09 6.79 -28.35
N ILE A 349 85.50 7.59 -27.46
CA ILE A 349 86.19 8.70 -26.78
C ILE A 349 87.39 8.17 -25.99
N THR A 350 87.25 7.09 -25.23
CA THR A 350 88.34 6.51 -24.43
C THR A 350 89.48 5.98 -25.32
N GLY A 351 89.16 5.26 -26.40
CA GLY A 351 90.19 4.81 -27.36
C GLY A 351 90.83 5.94 -28.17
N LEU A 352 90.11 7.06 -28.38
CA LEU A 352 90.66 8.28 -28.94
C LEU A 352 91.49 9.08 -27.92
N GLU A 353 91.21 8.98 -26.61
CA GLU A 353 92.00 9.57 -25.52
C GLU A 353 93.39 8.93 -25.41
N GLU A 354 93.51 7.62 -25.56
CA GLU A 354 94.80 6.93 -25.61
C GLU A 354 95.65 7.39 -26.81
N LYS A 355 95.01 7.70 -27.94
CA LYS A 355 95.68 8.25 -29.14
C LYS A 355 95.91 9.77 -29.07
N LYS A 356 95.16 10.50 -28.23
CA LYS A 356 95.22 11.96 -28.03
C LYS A 356 96.52 12.39 -27.36
N ASP A 357 97.06 11.61 -26.43
CA ASP A 357 98.37 11.87 -25.83
C ASP A 357 99.48 11.96 -26.91
N GLN A 358 99.25 11.32 -28.06
CA GLN A 358 100.13 11.37 -29.23
C GLN A 358 99.91 12.61 -30.14
N LEU A 359 98.72 13.21 -30.14
CA LEU A 359 98.25 14.23 -31.10
C LEU A 359 98.09 15.64 -30.50
N GLU A 360 98.52 15.88 -29.26
CA GLU A 360 98.53 17.19 -28.57
C GLU A 360 99.23 18.32 -29.35
N SER A 361 99.90 18.05 -30.47
CA SER A 361 100.43 19.06 -31.39
C SER A 361 99.47 19.47 -32.53
N GLU A 362 98.56 18.59 -33.00
CA GLU A 362 97.50 18.88 -34.00
C GLU A 362 96.25 19.55 -33.37
N LEU A 363 96.27 19.66 -32.04
CA LEU A 363 95.29 20.14 -31.05
C LEU A 363 94.42 21.34 -31.44
N LYS A 364 94.96 22.35 -32.14
CA LYS A 364 94.23 23.59 -32.47
C LYS A 364 93.11 23.38 -33.50
N LYS A 365 93.31 22.47 -34.46
CA LYS A 365 92.35 22.17 -35.54
C LYS A 365 91.28 21.17 -35.11
N VAL A 366 91.58 20.35 -34.10
CA VAL A 366 90.69 19.36 -33.49
C VAL A 366 89.69 20.00 -32.51
N ASN A 367 90.02 21.15 -31.90
CA ASN A 367 89.14 21.86 -30.96
C ASN A 367 87.75 22.22 -31.55
N THR A 368 87.66 22.53 -32.84
CA THR A 368 86.38 22.75 -33.54
C THR A 368 85.57 21.45 -33.69
N LYS A 369 86.24 20.31 -33.93
CA LYS A 369 85.59 18.99 -34.03
C LYS A 369 85.17 18.45 -32.66
N LEU A 370 85.95 18.67 -31.61
CA LEU A 370 85.62 18.30 -30.23
C LEU A 370 84.35 19.03 -29.75
N LYS A 371 84.23 20.33 -30.01
CA LYS A 371 83.00 21.09 -29.73
C LYS A 371 81.77 20.51 -30.44
N ALA A 372 81.94 20.02 -31.67
CA ALA A 372 80.84 19.38 -32.41
C ALA A 372 80.43 18.03 -31.79
N ALA A 373 81.38 17.19 -31.37
CA ALA A 373 81.09 15.90 -30.73
C ALA A 373 80.45 16.05 -29.35
N VAL A 374 80.92 16.99 -28.53
CA VAL A 374 80.33 17.31 -27.21
C VAL A 374 78.91 17.87 -27.37
N MET A 375 78.67 18.74 -28.35
CA MET A 375 77.30 19.19 -28.67
C MET A 375 76.41 18.04 -29.11
N LYS A 376 76.92 17.07 -29.89
CA LYS A 376 76.16 15.90 -30.33
C LYS A 376 75.78 14.99 -29.15
N LEU A 377 76.73 14.68 -28.26
CA LEU A 377 76.44 13.91 -27.04
C LEU A 377 75.40 14.61 -26.15
N LYS A 378 75.54 15.93 -25.96
CA LYS A 378 74.59 16.73 -25.18
C LYS A 378 73.19 16.67 -25.79
N LYS A 379 73.08 16.86 -27.10
CA LYS A 379 71.81 16.79 -27.83
C LYS A 379 71.14 15.42 -27.67
N THR A 380 71.88 14.32 -27.82
CA THR A 380 71.31 12.97 -27.66
C THR A 380 70.84 12.68 -26.23
N ARG A 381 71.52 13.23 -25.21
CA ARG A 381 71.05 13.15 -23.81
C ARG A 381 69.79 13.97 -23.58
N GLU A 382 69.74 15.20 -24.10
CA GLU A 382 68.55 16.04 -24.02
C GLU A 382 67.34 15.40 -24.72
N GLU A 383 67.54 14.77 -25.89
CA GLU A 383 66.50 14.01 -26.60
C GLU A 383 65.98 12.82 -25.79
N ARG A 384 66.87 12.08 -25.10
CA ARG A 384 66.49 10.99 -24.19
C ARG A 384 65.65 11.53 -23.03
N ASP A 385 66.10 12.58 -22.37
CA ASP A 385 65.42 13.11 -21.18
C ASP A 385 64.02 13.65 -21.56
N GLN A 386 63.89 14.31 -22.72
CA GLN A 386 62.59 14.73 -23.26
C GLN A 386 61.68 13.55 -23.60
N PHE A 387 62.23 12.48 -24.15
CA PHE A 387 61.48 11.26 -24.44
C PHE A 387 60.97 10.58 -23.16
N ASP A 388 61.82 10.44 -22.15
CA ASP A 388 61.46 9.83 -20.87
C ASP A 388 60.35 10.63 -20.18
N GLU A 389 60.43 11.96 -20.20
CA GLU A 389 59.39 12.83 -19.67
C GLU A 389 58.07 12.66 -20.44
N ALA A 390 58.09 12.73 -21.78
CA ALA A 390 56.88 12.56 -22.59
C ALA A 390 56.25 11.17 -22.41
N SER A 391 57.07 10.11 -22.32
CA SER A 391 56.63 8.75 -22.07
C SER A 391 55.98 8.61 -20.69
N ASN A 392 56.58 9.21 -19.64
CA ASN A 392 55.99 9.22 -18.30
C ASN A 392 54.62 9.92 -18.28
N GLN A 393 54.46 11.03 -18.99
CA GLN A 393 53.17 11.70 -19.11
C GLN A 393 52.09 10.81 -19.74
N ILE A 394 52.43 10.04 -20.79
CA ILE A 394 51.50 9.08 -21.41
C ILE A 394 51.07 8.00 -20.42
N VAL A 395 52.03 7.40 -19.71
CA VAL A 395 51.75 6.34 -18.73
C VAL A 395 50.88 6.85 -17.58
N LEU A 396 51.14 8.06 -17.08
CA LEU A 396 50.35 8.69 -16.02
C LEU A 396 48.92 8.98 -16.49
N HIS A 397 48.75 9.50 -17.70
CA HIS A 397 47.43 9.78 -18.27
C HIS A 397 46.61 8.49 -18.48
N LEU A 398 47.21 7.41 -18.99
CA LEU A 398 46.54 6.12 -19.15
C LEU A 398 46.12 5.54 -17.80
N LYS A 399 46.97 5.68 -16.77
CA LYS A 399 46.63 5.27 -15.39
C LYS A 399 45.46 6.08 -14.82
N ALA A 400 45.47 7.40 -14.97
CA ALA A 400 44.38 8.25 -14.48
C ALA A 400 43.03 7.90 -15.14
N LYS A 401 43.02 7.60 -16.46
CA LYS A 401 41.83 7.11 -17.16
C LYS A 401 41.36 5.75 -16.68
N GLU A 402 42.28 4.83 -16.40
CA GLU A 402 41.96 3.52 -15.81
C GLU A 402 41.29 3.68 -14.44
N ASP A 403 41.82 4.55 -13.59
CA ASP A 403 41.27 4.81 -12.25
C ASP A 403 39.87 5.47 -12.32
N GLU A 404 39.63 6.37 -13.28
CA GLU A 404 38.31 6.96 -13.55
C GLU A 404 37.29 5.90 -14.03
N LEU A 405 37.68 5.07 -15.00
CA LEU A 405 36.81 3.99 -15.49
C LEU A 405 36.51 2.95 -14.41
N SER A 406 37.49 2.64 -13.56
CA SER A 406 37.32 1.71 -12.45
C SER A 406 36.30 2.22 -11.43
N ARG A 407 36.34 3.53 -11.10
CA ARG A 407 35.31 4.17 -10.26
C ARG A 407 33.94 4.12 -10.93
N SER A 408 33.86 4.43 -12.23
CA SER A 408 32.60 4.36 -12.99
C SER A 408 31.99 2.95 -12.98
N ILE A 409 32.80 1.90 -13.10
CA ILE A 409 32.34 0.51 -13.05
C ILE A 409 31.82 0.18 -11.65
N ALA A 410 32.51 0.62 -10.60
CA ALA A 410 32.09 0.39 -9.22
C ALA A 410 30.71 1.02 -8.95
N SER A 411 30.49 2.29 -9.36
CA SER A 411 29.18 2.95 -9.22
C SER A 411 28.09 2.23 -10.01
N CYS A 412 28.36 1.81 -11.27
CA CYS A 412 27.40 1.03 -12.06
C CYS A 412 27.07 -0.32 -11.42
N LYS A 413 28.03 -0.99 -10.77
CA LYS A 413 27.79 -2.28 -10.09
C LYS A 413 26.91 -2.11 -8.86
N VAL A 414 27.17 -1.10 -8.03
CA VAL A 414 26.34 -0.78 -6.86
C VAL A 414 24.90 -0.45 -7.27
N GLU A 415 24.73 0.41 -8.27
CA GLU A 415 23.41 0.76 -8.78
C GLU A 415 22.70 -0.46 -9.41
N SER A 416 23.43 -1.34 -10.11
CA SER A 416 22.84 -2.54 -10.73
C SER A 416 22.32 -3.51 -9.67
N SER A 417 23.09 -3.77 -8.61
CA SER A 417 22.63 -4.58 -7.48
C SER A 417 21.43 -3.96 -6.78
N THR A 418 21.44 -2.62 -6.62
CA THR A 418 20.31 -1.87 -6.05
C THR A 418 19.06 -2.03 -6.92
N VAL A 419 19.13 -1.73 -8.21
CA VAL A 419 18.01 -1.87 -9.15
C VAL A 419 17.49 -3.31 -9.19
N SER A 420 18.38 -4.31 -9.18
CA SER A 420 17.99 -5.73 -9.15
C SER A 420 17.19 -6.09 -7.90
N ALA A 421 17.62 -5.64 -6.72
CA ALA A 421 16.89 -5.90 -5.48
C ALA A 421 15.52 -5.20 -5.47
N TRP A 422 15.41 -3.99 -6.05
CA TRP A 422 14.13 -3.32 -6.24
C TRP A 422 13.20 -4.10 -7.17
N ILE A 423 13.71 -4.65 -8.28
CA ILE A 423 12.91 -5.51 -9.17
C ILE A 423 12.37 -6.71 -8.39
N SER A 424 13.23 -7.44 -7.67
CA SER A 424 12.80 -8.60 -6.88
C SER A 424 11.77 -8.22 -5.82
N PHE A 425 12.00 -7.12 -5.10
CA PHE A 425 11.06 -6.62 -4.11
C PHE A 425 9.69 -6.30 -4.73
N LEU A 426 9.66 -5.55 -5.85
CA LEU A 426 8.41 -5.20 -6.53
C LEU A 426 7.68 -6.42 -7.10
N GLU A 427 8.40 -7.40 -7.63
CA GLU A 427 7.81 -8.64 -8.16
C GLU A 427 7.22 -9.49 -7.03
N ASP A 428 7.90 -9.59 -5.88
CA ASP A 428 7.44 -10.40 -4.75
C ASP A 428 6.27 -9.74 -4.01
N THR A 429 6.31 -8.42 -3.79
CA THR A 429 5.17 -7.69 -3.21
C THR A 429 3.96 -7.71 -4.15
N TRP A 430 4.16 -7.69 -5.46
CA TRP A 430 3.07 -7.80 -6.43
C TRP A 430 2.41 -9.17 -6.42
N LYS A 431 3.20 -10.26 -6.39
CA LYS A 431 2.63 -11.61 -6.22
C LYS A 431 1.77 -11.69 -4.97
N LEU A 432 2.25 -11.13 -3.85
CA LEU A 432 1.48 -11.09 -2.60
C LEU A 432 0.20 -10.27 -2.75
N GLN A 433 0.27 -9.06 -3.35
CA GLN A 433 -0.89 -8.23 -3.61
C GLN A 433 -1.94 -8.98 -4.45
N CYS A 434 -1.55 -9.57 -5.58
CA CYS A 434 -2.45 -10.36 -6.42
C CYS A 434 -3.11 -11.52 -5.66
N LEU A 435 -2.33 -12.27 -4.88
CA LEU A 435 -2.86 -13.38 -4.08
C LEU A 435 -3.90 -12.91 -3.06
N TYR A 436 -3.68 -11.76 -2.41
CA TYR A 436 -4.63 -11.22 -1.45
C TYR A 436 -5.85 -10.57 -2.12
N ASP A 437 -5.70 -9.98 -3.30
CA ASP A 437 -6.82 -9.49 -4.10
C ASP A 437 -7.71 -10.66 -4.56
N GLU A 438 -7.12 -11.77 -5.02
CA GLU A 438 -7.85 -13.00 -5.37
C GLU A 438 -8.58 -13.60 -4.15
N LEU A 439 -7.90 -13.66 -3.00
CA LEU A 439 -8.50 -14.17 -1.76
C LEU A 439 -9.68 -13.29 -1.31
N LYS A 440 -9.49 -11.96 -1.35
CA LYS A 440 -10.53 -10.99 -1.03
C LYS A 440 -11.71 -11.12 -1.99
N GLU A 441 -11.47 -11.25 -3.30
CA GLU A 441 -12.53 -11.42 -4.29
C GLU A 441 -13.34 -12.69 -4.00
N LYS A 442 -12.66 -13.81 -3.74
CA LYS A 442 -13.30 -15.07 -3.37
C LYS A 442 -14.13 -14.92 -2.09
N GLN A 443 -13.55 -14.36 -1.03
CA GLN A 443 -14.26 -14.13 0.23
C GLN A 443 -15.49 -13.24 0.03
N THR A 444 -15.37 -12.17 -0.76
CA THR A 444 -16.47 -11.23 -1.02
C THR A 444 -17.57 -11.91 -1.84
N ASN A 445 -17.23 -12.79 -2.78
CA ASN A 445 -18.20 -13.60 -3.52
C ASN A 445 -18.92 -14.59 -2.60
N ASP A 446 -18.20 -15.27 -1.70
CA ASP A 446 -18.78 -16.16 -0.69
C ASP A 446 -19.73 -15.40 0.26
N GLU A 447 -19.36 -14.17 0.65
CA GLU A 447 -20.21 -13.25 1.43
C GLU A 447 -21.48 -12.86 0.67
N LEU A 448 -21.40 -12.55 -0.63
CA LEU A 448 -22.56 -12.25 -1.48
C LEU A 448 -23.50 -13.45 -1.63
N ASP A 449 -22.95 -14.64 -1.83
CA ASP A 449 -23.74 -15.87 -1.91
C ASP A 449 -24.49 -16.14 -0.60
N ARG A 450 -23.80 -15.93 0.54
CA ARG A 450 -24.43 -16.02 1.86
C ARG A 450 -25.53 -14.97 2.04
N CYS A 451 -25.32 -13.73 1.59
CA CYS A 451 -26.35 -12.68 1.59
C CYS A 451 -27.58 -13.12 0.78
N GLY A 452 -27.37 -13.67 -0.42
CA GLY A 452 -28.44 -14.18 -1.27
C GLY A 452 -29.25 -15.29 -0.61
N ILE A 453 -28.59 -16.24 0.05
CA ILE A 453 -29.24 -17.32 0.81
C ILE A 453 -30.06 -16.75 1.98
N CYS A 454 -29.49 -15.83 2.76
CA CYS A 454 -30.19 -15.16 3.87
C CYS A 454 -31.44 -14.43 3.37
N PHE A 455 -31.32 -13.67 2.28
CA PHE A 455 -32.44 -13.00 1.63
C PHE A 455 -33.57 -13.95 1.23
N ALA A 456 -33.22 -15.03 0.53
CA ALA A 456 -34.19 -16.00 0.04
C ALA A 456 -34.93 -16.70 1.19
N LYS A 457 -34.21 -17.07 2.26
CA LYS A 457 -34.80 -17.65 3.48
C LYS A 457 -35.79 -16.69 4.13
N LEU A 458 -35.41 -15.42 4.26
CA LEU A 458 -36.22 -14.39 4.89
C LEU A 458 -37.49 -14.08 4.09
N ILE A 459 -37.36 -13.88 2.78
CA ILE A 459 -38.51 -13.66 1.90
C ILE A 459 -39.43 -14.87 1.96
N LYS A 460 -38.91 -16.10 1.86
CA LYS A 460 -39.72 -17.32 1.96
C LYS A 460 -40.51 -17.35 3.27
N HIS A 461 -39.87 -17.05 4.40
CA HIS A 461 -40.54 -17.04 5.70
C HIS A 461 -41.73 -16.07 5.73
N HIS A 462 -41.51 -14.80 5.33
CA HIS A 462 -42.57 -13.79 5.32
C HIS A 462 -43.68 -14.10 4.32
N MET A 463 -43.32 -14.58 3.13
CA MET A 463 -44.30 -14.95 2.10
C MET A 463 -45.16 -16.14 2.53
N SER A 464 -44.56 -17.18 3.10
CA SER A 464 -45.31 -18.34 3.61
C SER A 464 -46.31 -17.95 4.69
N ALA A 465 -45.90 -17.09 5.64
CA ALA A 465 -46.81 -16.59 6.68
C ALA A 465 -48.01 -15.82 6.10
N ARG A 466 -47.80 -15.04 5.02
CA ARG A 466 -48.88 -14.31 4.35
C ARG A 466 -49.77 -15.19 3.50
N VAL A 467 -49.22 -16.22 2.84
CA VAL A 467 -50.01 -17.22 2.15
C VAL A 467 -50.98 -17.90 3.12
N GLU A 468 -50.51 -18.30 4.31
CA GLU A 468 -51.37 -18.89 5.35
C GLU A 468 -52.46 -17.93 5.84
N GLU A 469 -52.11 -16.65 6.07
CA GLU A 469 -53.08 -15.62 6.49
C GLU A 469 -54.14 -15.35 5.42
N LEU A 470 -53.73 -15.23 4.16
CA LEU A 470 -54.63 -15.04 3.02
C LEU A 470 -55.56 -16.25 2.84
N SER A 471 -55.04 -17.47 2.94
CA SER A 471 -55.87 -18.69 2.91
C SER A 471 -56.95 -18.66 4.00
N ALA A 472 -56.58 -18.30 5.24
CA ALA A 472 -57.54 -18.17 6.34
C ALA A 472 -58.58 -17.06 6.09
N CYS A 473 -58.19 -15.93 5.47
CA CYS A 473 -59.13 -14.88 5.10
C CYS A 473 -60.10 -15.32 3.99
N ILE A 474 -59.60 -16.04 2.99
CA ILE A 474 -60.43 -16.62 1.91
C ILE A 474 -61.48 -17.57 2.48
N ASP A 475 -61.09 -18.45 3.41
CA ASP A 475 -62.03 -19.39 4.03
C ASP A 475 -63.07 -18.69 4.93
N ARG A 476 -62.68 -17.61 5.64
CA ARG A 476 -63.64 -16.74 6.33
C ARG A 476 -64.60 -16.06 5.37
N ILE A 477 -64.12 -15.51 4.25
CA ILE A 477 -64.98 -14.88 3.24
C ILE A 477 -65.98 -15.88 2.66
N LYS A 478 -65.56 -17.12 2.34
CA LYS A 478 -66.47 -18.19 1.92
C LYS A 478 -67.56 -18.43 2.98
N THR A 479 -67.17 -18.49 4.25
CA THR A 479 -68.10 -18.64 5.38
C THR A 479 -69.09 -17.46 5.46
N PHE A 480 -68.63 -16.22 5.27
CA PHE A 480 -69.51 -15.05 5.23
C PHE A 480 -70.49 -15.11 4.07
N VAL A 481 -70.04 -15.52 2.88
CA VAL A 481 -70.88 -15.70 1.70
C VAL A 481 -71.97 -16.74 1.96
N ASP A 482 -71.63 -17.88 2.59
CA ASP A 482 -72.61 -18.91 2.91
C ASP A 482 -73.62 -18.45 3.99
N ASN A 483 -73.16 -17.70 5.00
CA ASN A 483 -74.04 -17.08 5.99
C ASN A 483 -75.00 -16.06 5.34
N LEU A 484 -74.53 -15.25 4.39
CA LEU A 484 -75.38 -14.30 3.65
C LEU A 484 -76.47 -15.02 2.83
N LYS A 485 -76.16 -16.15 2.19
CA LYS A 485 -77.17 -16.96 1.48
C LYS A 485 -78.26 -17.43 2.44
N ILE A 486 -77.90 -17.89 3.65
CA ILE A 486 -78.87 -18.31 4.67
C ILE A 486 -79.78 -17.15 5.09
N PHE A 487 -79.25 -15.94 5.24
CA PHE A 487 -80.06 -14.75 5.56
C PHE A 487 -81.00 -14.38 4.41
N CYS A 488 -80.56 -14.48 3.16
CA CYS A 488 -81.42 -14.27 1.98
C CYS A 488 -82.56 -15.30 1.92
N ASP A 489 -82.28 -16.59 2.11
CA ASP A 489 -83.28 -17.66 2.07
C ASP A 489 -84.32 -17.54 3.20
N ARG A 490 -83.89 -17.07 4.38
CA ARG A 490 -84.77 -16.84 5.54
C ARG A 490 -85.63 -15.58 5.40
N SER A 491 -85.16 -14.57 4.67
CA SER A 491 -85.93 -13.35 4.38
C SER A 491 -87.06 -13.57 3.37
N VAL A 492 -86.93 -14.57 2.49
CA VAL A 492 -87.94 -14.93 1.47
C VAL A 492 -89.05 -15.84 2.04
N SER A 493 -88.84 -16.46 3.21
CA SER A 493 -89.83 -17.37 3.83
C SER A 493 -90.64 -16.74 4.98
N ALA A 494 -90.58 -15.43 5.18
CA ALA A 494 -91.35 -14.73 6.21
C ALA A 494 -92.58 -14.01 5.60
N GLU A 495 -93.58 -14.80 5.21
CA GLU A 495 -94.98 -14.33 5.27
C GLU A 495 -95.53 -14.68 6.65
N ASP A 496 -96.03 -13.65 7.36
CA ASP A 496 -96.83 -13.68 8.58
C ASP A 496 -96.26 -14.33 9.86
N ARG A 497 -95.77 -13.50 10.79
CA ARG A 497 -96.59 -13.05 11.93
C ARG A 497 -95.90 -12.03 12.84
N ASP A 498 -96.75 -11.17 13.38
CA ASP A 498 -96.53 -10.10 14.34
C ASP A 498 -96.10 -10.58 15.74
N ASP A 499 -95.48 -9.62 16.45
CA ASP A 499 -95.20 -9.52 17.88
C ASP A 499 -93.97 -10.23 18.48
N GLY A 500 -93.24 -9.48 19.31
CA GLY A 500 -92.18 -10.01 20.17
C GLY A 500 -90.86 -9.22 20.15
N SER A 501 -90.83 -8.12 20.90
CA SER A 501 -89.62 -7.36 21.26
C SER A 501 -88.41 -8.23 21.62
N THR A 502 -87.29 -8.08 20.92
CA THR A 502 -85.95 -8.26 21.51
C THR A 502 -84.92 -7.41 20.75
N LYS A 503 -84.10 -6.65 21.49
CA LYS A 503 -82.89 -5.98 21.00
C LYS A 503 -81.88 -7.06 20.55
N GLN A 504 -82.04 -7.58 19.34
CA GLN A 504 -81.10 -8.50 18.73
C GLN A 504 -80.11 -7.67 17.91
N SER A 505 -78.82 -7.71 18.23
CA SER A 505 -77.78 -7.01 17.47
C SER A 505 -77.92 -7.37 15.99
N ASN A 506 -78.02 -6.39 15.11
CA ASN A 506 -78.25 -6.62 13.69
C ASN A 506 -77.15 -7.57 13.13
N PRO A 507 -77.47 -8.84 12.81
CA PRO A 507 -76.47 -9.84 12.43
C PRO A 507 -75.76 -9.46 11.13
N HIS A 508 -76.39 -8.67 10.26
CA HIS A 508 -75.74 -8.11 9.08
C HIS A 508 -74.60 -7.16 9.43
N LYS A 509 -74.76 -6.34 10.48
CA LYS A 509 -73.73 -5.38 10.90
C LYS A 509 -72.50 -6.09 11.48
N TYR A 510 -72.71 -7.18 12.21
CA TYR A 510 -71.61 -8.01 12.71
C TYR A 510 -70.84 -8.68 11.56
N LEU A 511 -71.57 -9.21 10.57
CA LEU A 511 -70.96 -9.85 9.40
C LEU A 511 -70.17 -8.84 8.53
N GLU A 512 -70.69 -7.61 8.41
CA GLU A 512 -70.02 -6.49 7.75
C GLU A 512 -68.73 -6.08 8.49
N GLU A 513 -68.77 -5.97 9.82
CA GLU A 513 -67.57 -5.67 10.63
C GLU A 513 -66.51 -6.77 10.51
N GLU A 514 -66.88 -8.06 10.53
CA GLU A 514 -65.95 -9.18 10.34
C GLU A 514 -65.40 -9.24 8.90
N TYR A 515 -66.21 -8.92 7.89
CA TYR A 515 -65.77 -8.82 6.50
C TYR A 515 -64.74 -7.69 6.33
N LEU A 516 -65.04 -6.50 6.84
CA LEU A 516 -64.13 -5.34 6.77
C LEU A 516 -62.79 -5.63 7.48
N GLU A 517 -62.81 -6.40 8.57
CA GLU A 517 -61.59 -6.81 9.26
C GLU A 517 -60.78 -7.86 8.45
N ALA A 518 -61.45 -8.76 7.73
CA ALA A 518 -60.79 -9.69 6.80
C ALA A 518 -60.20 -8.95 5.58
N GLU A 519 -60.94 -8.00 5.03
CA GLU A 519 -60.49 -7.15 3.91
C GLU A 519 -59.24 -6.35 4.30
N LYS A 520 -59.22 -5.70 5.47
CA LYS A 520 -58.03 -4.99 5.99
C LYS A 520 -56.79 -5.88 6.04
N LYS A 521 -56.94 -7.14 6.45
CA LYS A 521 -55.82 -8.11 6.50
C LYS A 521 -55.34 -8.49 5.11
N VAL A 522 -56.25 -8.69 4.16
CA VAL A 522 -55.91 -8.96 2.76
C VAL A 522 -55.13 -7.79 2.14
N VAL A 523 -55.63 -6.55 2.30
CA VAL A 523 -54.95 -5.34 1.81
C VAL A 523 -53.57 -5.17 2.45
N ALA A 524 -53.45 -5.39 3.77
CA ALA A 524 -52.17 -5.31 4.47
C ALA A 524 -51.16 -6.38 3.98
N ALA A 525 -51.63 -7.60 3.69
CA ALA A 525 -50.78 -8.67 3.16
C ALA A 525 -50.23 -8.31 1.77
N PHE A 526 -51.07 -7.83 0.84
CA PHE A 526 -50.61 -7.41 -0.49
C PHE A 526 -49.67 -6.20 -0.43
N SER A 527 -49.97 -5.21 0.42
CA SER A 527 -49.08 -4.07 0.63
C SER A 527 -47.69 -4.49 1.12
N LEU A 528 -47.59 -5.53 1.95
CA LEU A 528 -46.29 -6.03 2.42
C LEU A 528 -45.52 -6.67 1.29
N ILE A 529 -46.21 -7.49 0.50
CA ILE A 529 -45.63 -8.18 -0.66
C ILE A 529 -45.06 -7.16 -1.64
N ASP A 530 -45.82 -6.11 -1.95
CA ASP A 530 -45.36 -5.05 -2.84
C ASP A 530 -44.13 -4.32 -2.29
N ASN A 531 -44.10 -3.98 -0.99
CA ASN A 531 -42.93 -3.35 -0.37
C ASN A 531 -41.69 -4.25 -0.39
N ILE A 532 -41.83 -5.53 -0.05
CA ILE A 532 -40.73 -6.51 -0.10
C ILE A 532 -40.23 -6.66 -1.54
N ARG A 533 -41.16 -6.71 -2.50
CA ARG A 533 -40.85 -6.78 -3.93
C ARG A 533 -40.09 -5.56 -4.41
N THR A 534 -40.50 -4.35 -4.02
CA THR A 534 -39.79 -3.11 -4.37
C THR A 534 -38.35 -3.15 -3.87
N ILE A 535 -38.13 -3.53 -2.61
CA ILE A 535 -36.77 -3.62 -2.04
C ILE A 535 -35.92 -4.64 -2.82
N TYR A 536 -36.50 -5.80 -3.13
CA TYR A 536 -35.81 -6.85 -3.89
C TYR A 536 -35.47 -6.43 -5.33
N CYS A 537 -36.42 -5.81 -6.05
CA CYS A 537 -36.21 -5.36 -7.43
C CYS A 537 -35.20 -4.21 -7.51
N SER A 538 -35.24 -3.25 -6.57
CA SER A 538 -34.23 -2.18 -6.49
C SER A 538 -32.82 -2.72 -6.26
N ASN A 539 -32.66 -3.84 -5.54
CA ASN A 539 -31.37 -4.51 -5.39
C ASN A 539 -30.91 -5.18 -6.69
N GLN A 540 -31.82 -5.73 -7.49
CA GLN A 540 -31.48 -6.44 -8.72
C GLN A 540 -31.01 -5.49 -9.84
N GLU A 541 -31.58 -4.30 -9.95
CA GLU A 541 -31.13 -3.26 -10.89
C GLU A 541 -29.72 -2.73 -10.57
N ARG A 542 -29.35 -2.72 -9.28
CA ARG A 542 -27.98 -2.38 -8.83
C ARG A 542 -26.94 -3.43 -9.20
N LYS A 543 -27.33 -4.68 -9.48
CA LYS A 543 -26.40 -5.75 -9.90
C LYS A 543 -26.00 -5.67 -11.38
N THR A 544 -26.82 -5.00 -12.19
CA THR A 544 -26.61 -4.87 -13.64
C THR A 544 -25.82 -3.61 -14.04
N ARG A 545 -25.44 -2.79 -13.07
CA ARG A 545 -24.55 -1.62 -13.21
C ARG A 545 -23.27 -1.91 -12.45
#